data_AF-A0A1M3T1E9-F1
#
_entry.id   AF-A0A1M3T1E9-F1
#
_cell.length_a   1.000
_cell.length_b   1.000
_cell.length_c   1.000
_cell.angle_alpha   90.00
_cell.angle_beta   90.00
_cell.angle_gamma   90.00
#
_symmetry.space_group_name_H-M   'P 1'
#
loop_
_entity.id
_entity.type
_entity.pdbx_description
1 polymer ?
#
loop_
_entity_poly.entity_id
_entity_poly.type
_entity_poly.pdbx_seq_one_letter_code
_entity_poly.pdbx_strand_id
1 'polypeptide(L)'
;MLDEIHPHLPKPPSDPNTYTLGCIGRHNIVIACLPKGQYGTNSASAVATRMVGTFPSIKVGLLVGIGGGIPPKVRLGDVVVGTPVDQCSGVVQWDSGKAEAEGGFKRTGVLNNPPTALLTALTKLETMHEMGGPKIHQYLDDMEQKWPRLMPKYTRCDSLVDPLSGSDNCARESQHGEGHVHYGLIASGNQVIKDAHFRDSLNKSLGGNVLCVEMEAAGLMNNFPCVVIRGICDYADSEKTKAWQAYAAAVAAAYAKELLEYVQPSDVDGERPVKDMLGDG
;
A
#
# COMPACT_ATOMS: atom_id res chain seq x y z
N MET A 1 9.10 -7.28 7.47
CA MET A 1 10.57 -7.42 7.34
C MET A 1 11.27 -6.53 8.35
N LEU A 2 10.96 -6.69 9.65
CA LEU A 2 11.63 -5.92 10.71
C LEU A 2 13.10 -6.36 10.81
N ASP A 3 13.98 -5.41 11.16
CA ASP A 3 15.38 -5.71 11.45
C ASP A 3 15.47 -6.52 12.76
N GLU A 4 14.84 -5.99 13.80
CA GLU A 4 14.66 -6.61 15.11
C GLU A 4 13.17 -6.65 15.53
N ILE A 5 12.76 -7.71 16.22
CA ILE A 5 11.44 -7.82 16.86
C ILE A 5 11.62 -7.53 18.33
N HIS A 6 10.88 -6.53 18.84
CA HIS A 6 10.88 -6.17 20.24
C HIS A 6 9.87 -7.00 21.04
N PRO A 7 10.05 -7.15 22.37
CA PRO A 7 9.06 -7.78 23.25
C PRO A 7 7.70 -7.08 23.20
N HIS A 8 6.64 -7.83 23.51
CA HIS A 8 5.30 -7.26 23.60
C HIS A 8 5.20 -6.23 24.74
N LEU A 9 4.46 -5.15 24.49
CA LEU A 9 4.06 -4.17 25.50
C LEU A 9 2.61 -4.42 25.95
N PRO A 10 2.26 -4.13 27.21
CA PRO A 10 0.88 -4.22 27.66
C PRO A 10 0.01 -3.22 26.90
N LYS A 11 -1.19 -3.66 26.49
CA LYS A 11 -2.20 -2.82 25.83
C LYS A 11 -3.46 -2.73 26.69
N PRO A 12 -4.25 -1.65 26.59
CA PRO A 12 -5.52 -1.53 27.29
C PRO A 12 -6.46 -2.70 26.95
N PRO A 13 -7.27 -3.21 27.91
CA PRO A 13 -8.26 -4.26 27.63
C PRO A 13 -9.28 -3.88 26.56
N SER A 14 -9.50 -2.57 26.35
CA SER A 14 -10.39 -2.01 25.34
C SER A 14 -9.81 -2.03 23.91
N ASP A 15 -8.53 -2.34 23.75
CA ASP A 15 -7.89 -2.46 22.45
C ASP A 15 -7.85 -3.93 22.00
N PRO A 16 -8.66 -4.36 21.02
CA PRO A 16 -8.68 -5.74 20.56
C PRO A 16 -7.53 -6.10 19.60
N ASN A 17 -6.73 -5.12 19.14
CA ASN A 17 -5.69 -5.36 18.16
C ASN A 17 -4.56 -6.24 18.70
N THR A 18 -3.89 -6.94 17.79
CA THR A 18 -2.61 -7.61 18.04
C THR A 18 -1.51 -6.84 17.35
N TYR A 19 -0.41 -6.59 18.07
CA TYR A 19 0.72 -5.83 17.55
C TYR A 19 1.99 -6.66 17.49
N THR A 20 2.74 -6.46 16.42
CA THR A 20 4.16 -6.81 16.33
C THR A 20 4.96 -5.54 16.49
N LEU A 21 5.89 -5.54 17.44
CA LEU A 21 6.76 -4.40 17.74
C LEU A 21 8.18 -4.70 17.25
N GLY A 22 8.91 -3.68 16.82
CA GLY A 22 10.28 -3.86 16.37
C GLY A 22 10.89 -2.56 15.85
N CYS A 23 11.91 -2.71 15.01
CA CYS A 23 12.54 -1.58 14.34
C CYS A 23 12.85 -1.86 12.86
N ILE A 24 12.94 -0.77 12.09
CA ILE A 24 13.56 -0.74 10.76
C ILE A 24 14.49 0.47 10.75
N GLY A 25 15.78 0.24 10.54
CA GLY A 25 16.81 1.26 10.65
C GLY A 25 16.75 1.98 12.01
N ARG A 26 16.46 3.28 11.98
CA ARG A 26 16.41 4.14 13.18
C ARG A 26 14.99 4.35 13.72
N HIS A 27 13.98 3.70 13.13
CA HIS A 27 12.58 3.90 13.47
C HIS A 27 12.04 2.76 14.32
N ASN A 28 11.36 3.10 15.41
CA ASN A 28 10.54 2.13 16.15
C ASN A 28 9.23 1.91 15.39
N ILE A 29 8.89 0.64 15.15
CA ILE A 29 7.76 0.26 14.31
C ILE A 29 6.73 -0.51 15.15
N VAL A 30 5.46 -0.12 14.95
CA VAL A 30 4.29 -0.85 15.43
C VAL A 30 3.52 -1.35 14.22
N ILE A 31 3.31 -2.66 14.12
CA ILE A 31 2.55 -3.29 13.03
C ILE A 31 1.28 -3.88 13.60
N ALA A 32 0.12 -3.57 13.00
CA ALA A 32 -1.11 -4.32 13.18
C ALA A 32 -1.63 -4.81 11.82
N CYS A 33 -2.25 -5.97 11.82
CA CYS A 33 -3.01 -6.49 10.68
C CYS A 33 -4.50 -6.40 10.98
N LEU A 34 -5.32 -6.28 9.94
CA LEU A 34 -6.77 -6.39 10.11
C LEU A 34 -7.13 -7.76 10.70
N PRO A 35 -8.20 -7.84 11.53
CA PRO A 35 -8.67 -9.11 12.04
C PRO A 35 -8.97 -10.09 10.91
N LYS A 36 -8.67 -11.37 11.11
CA LYS A 36 -8.86 -12.40 10.10
C LYS A 36 -10.32 -12.40 9.59
N GLY A 37 -10.49 -12.28 8.27
CA GLY A 37 -11.80 -12.24 7.62
C GLY A 37 -12.45 -10.86 7.58
N GLN A 38 -11.79 -9.82 8.11
CA GLN A 38 -12.21 -8.43 7.98
C GLN A 38 -11.31 -7.70 6.99
N TYR A 39 -11.91 -6.78 6.25
CA TYR A 39 -11.30 -5.92 5.24
C TYR A 39 -12.18 -4.68 5.07
N GLY A 40 -11.75 -3.74 4.23
CA GLY A 40 -12.52 -2.52 3.97
C GLY A 40 -12.17 -1.37 4.90
N THR A 41 -12.68 -0.19 4.55
CA THR A 41 -12.36 1.10 5.18
C THR A 41 -12.68 1.11 6.67
N ASN A 42 -13.79 0.50 7.08
CA ASN A 42 -14.26 0.51 8.47
C ASN A 42 -13.33 -0.28 9.40
N SER A 43 -12.94 -1.49 8.97
CA SER A 43 -12.02 -2.33 9.75
C SER A 43 -10.66 -1.65 9.89
N ALA A 44 -10.15 -1.09 8.78
CA ALA A 44 -8.87 -0.42 8.76
C ALA A 44 -8.85 0.86 9.63
N SER A 45 -9.90 1.67 9.57
CA SER A 45 -10.07 2.84 10.44
C SER A 45 -10.14 2.46 11.92
N ALA A 46 -10.88 1.39 12.27
CA ALA A 46 -10.97 0.91 13.64
C ALA A 46 -9.62 0.44 14.18
N VAL A 47 -8.86 -0.35 13.40
CA VAL A 47 -7.53 -0.82 13.79
C VAL A 47 -6.58 0.36 14.00
N ALA A 48 -6.53 1.31 13.06
CA ALA A 48 -5.64 2.47 13.14
C ALA A 48 -5.98 3.37 14.34
N THR A 49 -7.27 3.65 14.57
CA THR A 49 -7.72 4.48 15.71
C THR A 49 -7.29 3.86 17.05
N ARG A 50 -7.47 2.55 17.20
CA ARG A 50 -7.04 1.83 18.42
C ARG A 50 -5.53 1.82 18.57
N MET A 51 -4.79 1.63 17.48
CA MET A 51 -3.33 1.71 17.45
C MET A 51 -2.81 3.05 17.94
N VAL A 52 -3.36 4.16 17.45
CA VAL A 52 -2.98 5.51 17.87
C VAL A 52 -3.30 5.75 19.35
N GLY A 53 -4.43 5.22 19.83
CA GLY A 53 -4.78 5.26 21.25
C GLY A 53 -3.78 4.54 22.16
N THR A 54 -3.29 3.37 21.72
CA THR A 54 -2.33 2.55 22.46
C THR A 54 -0.89 3.07 22.35
N PHE A 55 -0.50 3.61 21.19
CA PHE A 55 0.84 4.12 20.92
C PHE A 55 0.79 5.60 20.55
N PRO A 56 0.74 6.50 21.55
CA PRO A 56 0.53 7.93 21.31
C PRO A 56 1.68 8.62 20.58
N SER A 57 2.88 8.02 20.55
CA SER A 57 4.05 8.57 19.87
C SER A 57 4.06 8.34 18.35
N ILE A 58 3.05 7.67 17.79
CA ILE A 58 2.92 7.52 16.33
C ILE A 58 2.65 8.88 15.71
N LYS A 59 3.42 9.22 14.67
CA LYS A 59 3.34 10.50 13.94
C LYS A 59 3.05 10.32 12.45
N VAL A 60 3.59 9.26 11.86
CA VAL A 60 3.38 8.87 10.46
C VAL A 60 3.12 7.37 10.38
N GLY A 61 2.53 6.91 9.28
CA GLY A 61 2.35 5.48 9.04
C GLY A 61 2.46 5.09 7.58
N LEU A 62 2.46 3.78 7.35
CA LEU A 62 2.44 3.18 6.01
C LEU A 62 1.28 2.19 5.96
N LEU A 63 0.41 2.30 4.96
CA LEU A 63 -0.61 1.31 4.69
C LEU A 63 -0.11 0.35 3.60
N VAL A 64 0.43 -0.78 4.03
CA VAL A 64 1.08 -1.78 3.16
C VAL A 64 0.14 -2.95 2.91
N GLY A 65 0.07 -3.43 1.68
CA GLY A 65 -0.71 -4.61 1.33
C GLY A 65 -0.78 -4.85 -0.17
N ILE A 66 -1.89 -5.42 -0.64
CA ILE A 66 -2.06 -5.80 -2.05
C ILE A 66 -3.19 -5.01 -2.71
N GLY A 67 -3.12 -4.89 -4.03
CA GLY A 67 -4.16 -4.27 -4.83
C GLY A 67 -4.25 -4.86 -6.24
N GLY A 68 -5.31 -4.49 -6.94
CA GLY A 68 -5.49 -4.83 -8.36
C GLY A 68 -4.89 -3.75 -9.25
N GLY A 69 -4.02 -4.12 -10.18
CA GLY A 69 -3.38 -3.19 -11.11
C GLY A 69 -4.27 -2.80 -12.28
N ILE A 70 -4.03 -1.62 -12.84
CA ILE A 70 -4.70 -1.13 -14.04
C ILE A 70 -3.77 -1.31 -15.26
N PRO A 71 -4.00 -2.34 -16.10
CA PRO A 71 -3.19 -2.55 -17.29
C PRO A 71 -3.49 -1.52 -18.40
N PRO A 72 -2.56 -1.31 -19.35
CA PRO A 72 -1.23 -1.91 -19.41
C PRO A 72 -0.18 -1.19 -18.54
N LYS A 73 -0.59 -0.17 -17.76
CA LYS A 73 0.33 0.69 -17.00
C LYS A 73 1.09 -0.05 -15.91
N VAL A 74 0.45 -1.02 -15.27
CA VAL A 74 0.97 -1.76 -14.12
C VAL A 74 0.83 -3.27 -14.37
N ARG A 75 1.82 -4.06 -13.92
CA ARG A 75 1.89 -5.52 -14.08
C ARG A 75 1.85 -6.26 -12.75
N LEU A 76 1.65 -7.58 -12.80
CA LEU A 76 1.69 -8.42 -11.59
C LEU A 76 3.10 -8.44 -10.99
N GLY A 77 3.19 -8.25 -9.67
CA GLY A 77 4.47 -8.16 -8.95
C GLY A 77 5.06 -6.74 -8.87
N ASP A 78 4.48 -5.77 -9.56
CA ASP A 78 4.84 -4.36 -9.38
C ASP A 78 4.38 -3.83 -8.01
N VAL A 79 4.95 -2.70 -7.59
CA VAL A 79 4.51 -1.88 -6.47
C VAL A 79 3.89 -0.61 -7.01
N VAL A 80 2.73 -0.20 -6.50
CA VAL A 80 2.28 1.20 -6.65
C VAL A 80 2.18 1.90 -5.30
N VAL A 81 2.62 3.15 -5.32
CA VAL A 81 2.70 4.04 -4.16
C VAL A 81 1.78 5.22 -4.39
N GLY A 82 0.88 5.46 -3.44
CA GLY A 82 -0.08 6.56 -3.49
C GLY A 82 0.62 7.91 -3.30
N THR A 83 0.85 8.64 -4.39
CA THR A 83 1.44 9.99 -4.37
C THR A 83 0.51 11.03 -4.98
N PRO A 84 0.53 12.28 -4.50
CA PRO A 84 -0.30 13.34 -5.09
C PRO A 84 -0.06 13.49 -6.60
N VAL A 85 -1.12 13.42 -7.39
CA VAL A 85 -1.11 13.59 -8.85
C VAL A 85 -2.31 14.44 -9.24
N ASP A 86 -2.07 15.46 -10.06
CA ASP A 86 -3.07 16.44 -10.49
C ASP A 86 -3.84 17.05 -9.29
N GLN A 87 -5.14 16.77 -9.20
CA GLN A 87 -6.04 17.25 -8.14
C GLN A 87 -6.27 16.21 -7.03
N CYS A 88 -5.58 15.07 -7.06
CA CYS A 88 -5.78 13.98 -6.12
C CYS A 88 -4.57 13.85 -5.18
N SER A 89 -4.84 13.51 -3.92
CA SER A 89 -3.85 13.33 -2.84
C SER A 89 -3.15 11.97 -2.85
N GLY A 90 -3.12 11.29 -3.99
CA GLY A 90 -2.60 9.93 -4.16
C GLY A 90 -3.59 8.82 -3.85
N VAL A 91 -4.67 9.12 -3.14
CA VAL A 91 -5.80 8.20 -2.95
C VAL A 91 -7.10 8.91 -3.28
N VAL A 92 -8.00 8.22 -3.98
CA VAL A 92 -9.37 8.67 -4.20
C VAL A 92 -10.35 7.62 -3.70
N GLN A 93 -11.31 8.02 -2.85
CA GLN A 93 -12.41 7.15 -2.52
C GLN A 93 -13.41 7.14 -3.69
N TRP A 94 -13.45 6.04 -4.44
CA TRP A 94 -14.23 5.99 -5.68
C TRP A 94 -15.72 5.73 -5.46
N ASP A 95 -16.08 5.13 -4.32
CA ASP A 95 -17.45 4.72 -3.99
C ASP A 95 -18.19 5.69 -3.06
N SER A 96 -17.58 6.83 -2.71
CA SER A 96 -18.20 7.88 -1.89
C SER A 96 -18.75 9.01 -2.74
N GLY A 97 -20.05 9.26 -2.64
CA GLY A 97 -20.73 10.19 -3.51
C GLY A 97 -22.23 10.26 -3.26
N LYS A 98 -22.89 11.06 -4.10
CA LYS A 98 -24.34 11.21 -4.11
C LYS A 98 -24.91 10.31 -5.21
N ALA A 99 -25.90 9.50 -4.85
CA ALA A 99 -26.77 8.88 -5.84
C ALA A 99 -27.66 9.97 -6.48
N GLU A 100 -27.70 10.00 -7.81
CA GLU A 100 -28.49 10.92 -8.61
C GLU A 100 -29.61 10.16 -9.34
N ALA A 101 -30.52 10.90 -10.00
CA ALA A 101 -31.61 10.30 -10.76
C ALA A 101 -31.07 9.34 -11.85
N GLU A 102 -31.90 8.39 -12.27
CA GLU A 102 -31.57 7.42 -13.34
C GLU A 102 -30.32 6.56 -13.05
N GLY A 103 -29.97 6.39 -11.78
CA GLY A 103 -28.80 5.59 -11.38
C GLY A 103 -27.47 6.33 -11.55
N GLY A 104 -27.50 7.66 -11.74
CA GLY A 104 -26.30 8.49 -11.75
C GLY A 104 -25.56 8.45 -10.40
N PHE A 105 -24.25 8.67 -10.45
CA PHE A 105 -23.43 8.77 -9.25
C PHE A 105 -22.44 9.91 -9.39
N LYS A 106 -22.48 10.84 -8.43
CA LYS A 106 -21.55 11.96 -8.36
C LYS A 106 -20.62 11.76 -7.17
N ARG A 107 -19.36 11.42 -7.45
CA ARG A 107 -18.31 11.31 -6.43
C ARG A 107 -18.17 12.62 -5.65
N THR A 108 -18.00 12.51 -4.34
CA THR A 108 -17.80 13.66 -3.45
C THR A 108 -16.67 13.43 -2.47
N GLY A 109 -16.13 14.52 -1.92
CA GLY A 109 -15.07 14.47 -0.93
C GLY A 109 -13.67 14.42 -1.53
N VAL A 110 -12.72 14.77 -0.69
CA VAL A 110 -11.28 14.71 -0.94
C VAL A 110 -10.62 14.06 0.27
N LEU A 111 -9.54 13.34 0.05
CA LEU A 111 -8.74 12.73 1.11
C LEU A 111 -7.50 13.58 1.36
N ASN A 112 -6.96 13.56 2.58
CA ASN A 112 -5.74 14.29 2.91
C ASN A 112 -4.51 13.75 2.16
N ASN A 113 -3.50 14.60 1.99
CA ASN A 113 -2.20 14.22 1.46
C ASN A 113 -1.40 13.37 2.47
N PRO A 114 -0.49 12.50 1.99
CA PRO A 114 0.49 11.89 2.85
C PRO A 114 1.38 12.94 3.58
N PRO A 115 1.96 12.60 4.74
CA PRO A 115 2.90 13.44 5.47
C PRO A 115 4.05 13.97 4.62
N THR A 116 4.48 15.20 4.88
CA THR A 116 5.60 15.81 4.13
C THR A 116 6.89 15.02 4.36
N ALA A 117 7.11 14.53 5.59
CA ALA A 117 8.26 13.68 5.91
C ALA A 117 8.33 12.40 5.05
N LEU A 118 7.18 11.85 4.64
CA LEU A 118 7.15 10.68 3.76
C LEU A 118 7.30 11.09 2.29
N LEU A 119 6.66 12.19 1.85
CA LEU A 119 6.74 12.66 0.46
C LEU A 119 8.18 13.06 0.07
N THR A 120 8.93 13.74 0.93
CA THR A 120 10.33 14.11 0.64
C THR A 120 11.23 12.89 0.60
N ALA A 121 11.00 11.89 1.47
CA ALA A 121 11.70 10.61 1.43
C ALA A 121 11.41 9.84 0.14
N LEU A 122 10.16 9.87 -0.35
CA LEU A 122 9.78 9.28 -1.64
C LEU A 122 10.52 9.94 -2.80
N THR A 123 10.56 11.27 -2.86
CA THR A 123 11.33 11.98 -3.92
C THR A 123 12.80 11.55 -3.92
N LYS A 124 13.42 11.46 -2.76
CA LYS A 124 14.81 10.97 -2.65
C LYS A 124 14.94 9.52 -3.11
N LEU A 125 14.03 8.64 -2.67
CA LEU A 125 14.03 7.23 -3.03
C LEU A 125 13.88 7.04 -4.55
N GLU A 126 12.97 7.78 -5.19
CA GLU A 126 12.76 7.76 -6.63
C GLU A 126 14.04 8.13 -7.39
N THR A 127 14.74 9.20 -6.99
CA THR A 127 16.05 9.54 -7.57
C THR A 127 17.09 8.43 -7.37
N MET A 128 17.08 7.75 -6.22
CA MET A 128 18.00 6.62 -5.99
C MET A 128 17.65 5.41 -6.86
N HIS A 129 16.36 5.17 -7.12
CA HIS A 129 15.90 4.13 -8.03
C HIS A 129 16.31 4.42 -9.47
N GLU A 130 16.27 5.68 -9.91
CA GLU A 130 16.79 6.08 -11.23
C GLU A 130 18.30 5.81 -11.38
N MET A 131 19.08 6.01 -10.30
CA MET A 131 20.53 5.84 -10.34
C MET A 131 21.00 4.39 -10.18
N GLY A 132 20.31 3.60 -9.35
CA GLY A 132 20.82 2.29 -8.92
C GLY A 132 19.78 1.18 -8.88
N GLY A 133 18.53 1.44 -9.29
CA GLY A 133 17.42 0.52 -9.21
C GLY A 133 16.85 0.32 -7.80
N PRO A 134 15.67 -0.32 -7.68
CA PRO A 134 15.06 -0.63 -6.40
C PRO A 134 15.76 -1.81 -5.68
N LYS A 135 15.79 -1.79 -4.35
CA LYS A 135 16.37 -2.86 -3.53
C LYS A 135 15.39 -3.97 -3.16
N ILE A 136 14.20 -3.99 -3.77
CA ILE A 136 13.11 -4.94 -3.46
C ILE A 136 13.61 -6.38 -3.45
N HIS A 137 14.31 -6.83 -4.51
CA HIS A 137 14.80 -8.21 -4.60
C HIS A 137 15.86 -8.53 -3.55
N GLN A 138 16.75 -7.57 -3.22
CA GLN A 138 17.73 -7.75 -2.15
C GLN A 138 17.04 -8.04 -0.81
N TYR A 139 15.98 -7.31 -0.47
CA TYR A 139 15.22 -7.59 0.76
C TYR A 139 14.42 -8.90 0.70
N LEU A 140 13.99 -9.33 -0.49
CA LEU A 140 13.35 -10.64 -0.65
C LEU A 140 14.37 -11.77 -0.46
N ASP A 141 15.58 -11.64 -0.98
CA ASP A 141 16.68 -12.59 -0.81
C ASP A 141 17.12 -12.65 0.67
N ASP A 142 17.22 -11.50 1.35
CA ASP A 142 17.48 -11.44 2.79
C ASP A 142 16.38 -12.12 3.61
N MET A 143 15.12 -11.92 3.21
CA MET A 143 13.97 -12.57 3.83
C MET A 143 14.03 -14.10 3.64
N GLU A 144 14.49 -14.57 2.49
CA GLU A 144 14.71 -15.98 2.19
C GLU A 144 15.74 -16.61 3.11
N GLN A 145 16.87 -15.95 3.28
CA GLN A 145 17.93 -16.42 4.15
C GLN A 145 17.48 -16.44 5.62
N LYS A 146 16.74 -15.41 6.07
CA LYS A 146 16.33 -15.25 7.47
C LYS A 146 15.13 -16.11 7.85
N TRP A 147 14.19 -16.36 6.94
CA TRP A 147 12.95 -17.11 7.19
C TRP A 147 12.63 -18.14 6.09
N PRO A 148 13.45 -19.19 5.90
CA PRO A 148 13.31 -20.14 4.80
C PRO A 148 11.94 -20.84 4.74
N ARG A 149 11.25 -20.98 5.89
CA ARG A 149 9.91 -21.57 5.96
C ARG A 149 8.82 -20.74 5.27
N LEU A 150 9.05 -19.45 5.04
CA LEU A 150 8.10 -18.57 4.37
C LEU A 150 8.22 -18.65 2.84
N MET A 151 9.34 -19.14 2.31
CA MET A 151 9.68 -19.03 0.88
C MET A 151 8.72 -19.68 -0.09
N PRO A 152 8.20 -20.91 0.16
CA PRO A 152 7.27 -21.53 -0.77
C PRO A 152 6.01 -20.71 -1.03
N LYS A 153 5.72 -19.73 -0.16
CA LYS A 153 4.54 -18.88 -0.25
C LYS A 153 4.86 -17.47 -0.74
N TYR A 154 5.98 -16.85 -0.32
CA TYR A 154 6.20 -15.41 -0.49
C TYR A 154 7.23 -15.05 -1.57
N THR A 155 7.92 -16.01 -2.17
CA THR A 155 8.89 -15.78 -3.25
C THR A 155 8.24 -15.94 -4.62
N ARG A 156 8.81 -15.28 -5.64
CA ARG A 156 8.38 -15.50 -7.03
C ARG A 156 8.69 -16.96 -7.38
N CYS A 157 7.68 -17.70 -7.83
CA CYS A 157 7.83 -19.06 -8.33
C CYS A 157 7.65 -19.05 -9.85
N ASP A 158 8.28 -19.97 -10.57
CA ASP A 158 8.13 -20.15 -12.04
C ASP A 158 6.67 -20.36 -12.47
N SER A 159 5.81 -20.78 -11.54
CA SER A 159 4.37 -20.92 -11.74
C SER A 159 3.60 -19.60 -11.79
N LEU A 160 4.22 -18.48 -11.36
CA LEU A 160 3.64 -17.14 -11.44
C LEU A 160 3.86 -16.56 -12.83
N VAL A 161 2.95 -16.91 -13.74
CA VAL A 161 2.89 -16.34 -15.09
C VAL A 161 1.97 -15.13 -15.08
N ASP A 162 2.46 -14.01 -15.60
CA ASP A 162 1.64 -12.84 -15.87
C ASP A 162 0.92 -13.05 -17.21
N PRO A 163 -0.43 -13.07 -17.23
CA PRO A 163 -1.21 -13.27 -18.45
C PRO A 163 -0.89 -12.25 -19.57
N LEU A 164 -0.38 -11.07 -19.22
CA LEU A 164 -0.07 -10.02 -20.17
C LEU A 164 1.33 -10.17 -20.81
N SER A 165 2.19 -11.05 -20.28
CA SER A 165 3.56 -11.27 -20.79
C SER A 165 3.63 -11.82 -22.22
N GLY A 166 2.56 -12.44 -22.73
CA GLY A 166 2.53 -13.03 -24.09
C GLY A 166 2.02 -12.10 -25.20
N SER A 167 1.61 -10.87 -24.89
CA SER A 167 0.90 -10.00 -25.83
C SER A 167 1.78 -8.95 -26.54
N ASP A 168 3.02 -8.76 -26.10
CA ASP A 168 3.94 -7.78 -26.67
C ASP A 168 5.13 -8.45 -27.39
N ASN A 169 5.18 -8.32 -28.72
CA ASN A 169 6.33 -8.71 -29.56
C ASN A 169 7.63 -7.91 -29.26
N CYS A 170 7.60 -6.98 -28.29
CA CYS A 170 8.74 -6.15 -27.90
C CYS A 170 9.41 -6.54 -26.58
N ALA A 171 8.92 -7.53 -25.83
CA ALA A 171 9.40 -7.83 -24.47
C ALA A 171 10.51 -8.91 -24.39
N ARG A 172 11.44 -8.95 -25.35
CA ARG A 172 12.53 -9.97 -25.32
C ARG A 172 13.71 -9.62 -24.40
N GLU A 173 13.68 -8.50 -23.67
CA GLU A 173 14.84 -8.05 -22.86
C GLU A 173 14.65 -8.04 -21.33
N SER A 174 13.45 -8.20 -20.77
CA SER A 174 13.25 -8.30 -19.32
C SER A 174 13.08 -9.76 -18.86
N GLN A 175 14.12 -10.56 -19.06
CA GLN A 175 14.18 -11.95 -18.55
C GLN A 175 14.40 -12.05 -17.03
N HIS A 176 14.36 -10.94 -16.30
CA HIS A 176 14.23 -10.91 -14.85
C HIS A 176 13.07 -9.97 -14.52
N GLY A 177 12.05 -10.49 -13.84
CA GLY A 177 10.90 -9.71 -13.39
C GLY A 177 11.31 -8.68 -12.35
N GLU A 178 11.87 -7.57 -12.81
CA GLU A 178 12.09 -6.37 -12.02
C GLU A 178 10.70 -5.88 -11.59
N GLY A 179 10.37 -6.01 -10.30
CA GLY A 179 9.18 -5.40 -9.74
C GLY A 179 9.32 -3.89 -9.86
N HIS A 180 8.58 -3.29 -10.79
CA HIS A 180 8.65 -1.87 -11.03
C HIS A 180 7.89 -1.13 -9.93
N VAL A 181 8.39 0.05 -9.56
CA VAL A 181 7.71 0.93 -8.62
C VAL A 181 7.02 2.03 -9.43
N HIS A 182 5.72 2.17 -9.22
CA HIS A 182 4.90 3.19 -9.86
C HIS A 182 4.38 4.18 -8.81
N TYR A 183 4.43 5.46 -9.14
CA TYR A 183 3.95 6.53 -8.26
C TYR A 183 2.69 7.16 -8.87
N GLY A 184 1.58 7.13 -8.14
CA GLY A 184 0.36 7.81 -8.61
C GLY A 184 -0.92 7.42 -7.90
N LEU A 185 -2.03 7.50 -8.62
CA LEU A 185 -3.36 7.47 -8.03
C LEU A 185 -3.82 6.03 -7.70
N ILE A 186 -4.24 5.84 -6.46
CA ILE A 186 -4.89 4.62 -5.96
C ILE A 186 -6.38 4.89 -5.74
N ALA A 187 -7.24 4.08 -6.34
CA ALA A 187 -8.69 4.12 -6.12
C ALA A 187 -9.08 3.17 -4.99
N SER A 188 -9.59 3.72 -3.89
CA SER A 188 -9.99 3.00 -2.69
C SER A 188 -11.51 2.91 -2.54
N GLY A 189 -12.04 1.76 -2.12
CA GLY A 189 -13.47 1.61 -1.84
C GLY A 189 -13.83 0.25 -1.23
N ASN A 190 -15.06 0.08 -0.75
CA ASN A 190 -15.49 -1.12 -0.03
C ASN A 190 -16.00 -2.26 -0.92
N GLN A 191 -15.68 -2.24 -2.22
CA GLN A 191 -16.09 -3.30 -3.16
C GLN A 191 -14.89 -3.93 -3.85
N VAL A 192 -14.87 -5.26 -3.90
CA VAL A 192 -13.90 -6.00 -4.71
C VAL A 192 -14.31 -5.87 -6.17
N ILE A 193 -13.47 -5.23 -6.99
CA ILE A 193 -13.69 -5.16 -8.43
C ILE A 193 -13.23 -6.46 -9.09
N LYS A 194 -14.15 -7.09 -9.85
CA LYS A 194 -13.96 -8.32 -10.62
C LYS A 194 -14.45 -8.21 -12.07
N ASP A 195 -14.68 -6.99 -12.54
CA ASP A 195 -15.16 -6.72 -13.89
C ASP A 195 -14.23 -5.71 -14.56
N ALA A 196 -13.59 -6.14 -15.65
CA ALA A 196 -12.69 -5.32 -16.44
C ALA A 196 -13.39 -4.08 -17.00
N HIS A 197 -14.66 -4.20 -17.41
CA HIS A 197 -15.41 -3.06 -17.95
C HIS A 197 -15.67 -1.99 -16.88
N PHE A 198 -16.10 -2.41 -15.70
CA PHE A 198 -16.24 -1.51 -14.56
C PHE A 198 -14.89 -0.86 -14.17
N ARG A 199 -13.82 -1.65 -14.04
CA ARG A 199 -12.46 -1.16 -13.76
C ARG A 199 -12.02 -0.08 -14.76
N ASP A 200 -12.17 -0.35 -16.06
CA ASP A 200 -11.73 0.56 -17.11
C ASP A 200 -12.59 1.83 -17.16
N SER A 201 -13.90 1.69 -16.89
CA SER A 201 -14.83 2.82 -16.79
C SER A 201 -14.50 3.69 -15.57
N LEU A 202 -14.16 3.08 -14.43
CA LEU A 202 -13.70 3.76 -13.23
C LEU A 202 -12.39 4.53 -13.50
N ASN A 203 -11.41 3.90 -14.15
CA ASN A 203 -10.17 4.58 -14.50
C ASN A 203 -10.47 5.81 -15.39
N LYS A 204 -11.30 5.64 -16.44
CA LYS A 204 -11.69 6.73 -17.33
C LYS A 204 -12.40 7.88 -16.59
N SER A 205 -13.32 7.58 -15.68
CA SER A 205 -14.05 8.61 -14.91
C SER A 205 -13.14 9.38 -13.94
N LEU A 206 -11.98 8.81 -13.60
CA LEU A 206 -10.93 9.42 -12.79
C LEU A 206 -9.77 9.98 -13.63
N GLY A 207 -10.03 10.31 -14.91
CA GLY A 207 -9.04 10.97 -15.78
C GLY A 207 -8.01 10.03 -16.40
N GLY A 208 -8.19 8.71 -16.26
CA GLY A 208 -7.32 7.70 -16.85
C GLY A 208 -6.02 7.47 -16.07
N ASN A 209 -5.84 8.07 -14.89
CA ASN A 209 -4.59 8.09 -14.13
C ASN A 209 -4.53 7.09 -12.96
N VAL A 210 -5.55 6.24 -12.79
CA VAL A 210 -5.55 5.22 -11.74
C VAL A 210 -4.56 4.11 -12.09
N LEU A 211 -3.73 3.73 -11.12
CA LEU A 211 -2.73 2.68 -11.24
C LEU A 211 -3.14 1.40 -10.50
N CYS A 212 -3.87 1.57 -9.40
CA CYS A 212 -4.24 0.48 -8.50
C CYS A 212 -5.63 0.70 -7.89
N VAL A 213 -6.36 -0.40 -7.64
CA VAL A 213 -7.59 -0.44 -6.84
C VAL A 213 -7.39 -1.27 -5.58
N GLU A 214 -7.87 -0.80 -4.43
CA GLU A 214 -7.77 -1.48 -3.12
C GLU A 214 -8.95 -1.10 -2.21
N MET A 215 -8.99 -1.61 -0.97
CA MET A 215 -10.19 -1.53 -0.14
C MET A 215 -10.06 -0.80 1.21
N GLU A 216 -8.87 -0.37 1.62
CA GLU A 216 -8.66 0.09 2.99
C GLU A 216 -8.36 1.59 3.08
N ALA A 217 -7.57 2.13 2.14
CA ALA A 217 -6.94 3.44 2.27
C ALA A 217 -7.90 4.59 2.57
N ALA A 218 -9.08 4.64 1.93
CA ALA A 218 -10.07 5.69 2.14
C ALA A 218 -10.54 5.80 3.60
N GLY A 219 -10.46 4.71 4.38
CA GLY A 219 -10.79 4.73 5.82
C GLY A 219 -9.72 5.32 6.72
N LEU A 220 -8.49 5.48 6.22
CA LEU A 220 -7.34 5.97 6.99
C LEU A 220 -6.93 7.39 6.63
N MET A 221 -6.92 7.74 5.33
CA MET A 221 -6.20 8.92 4.83
C MET A 221 -6.49 10.23 5.58
N ASN A 222 -7.73 10.43 6.06
CA ASN A 222 -8.10 11.67 6.77
C ASN A 222 -7.63 11.72 8.23
N ASN A 223 -7.46 10.57 8.87
CA ASN A 223 -7.32 10.45 10.32
C ASN A 223 -6.00 9.78 10.74
N PHE A 224 -5.29 9.20 9.78
CA PHE A 224 -4.03 8.51 9.98
C PHE A 224 -3.07 8.94 8.86
N PRO A 225 -2.15 9.89 9.14
CA PRO A 225 -1.21 10.42 8.17
C PRO A 225 -0.30 9.30 7.64
N CYS A 226 -0.58 8.82 6.43
CA CYS A 226 0.16 7.70 5.85
C CYS A 226 0.35 7.79 4.33
N VAL A 227 1.37 7.08 3.85
CA VAL A 227 1.49 6.69 2.44
C VAL A 227 0.91 5.29 2.25
N VAL A 228 0.23 5.08 1.12
CA VAL A 228 -0.33 3.77 0.74
C VAL A 228 0.62 3.07 -0.22
N ILE A 229 0.93 1.81 0.06
CA ILE A 229 1.85 0.97 -0.73
C ILE A 229 1.15 -0.34 -1.07
N ARG A 230 0.96 -0.61 -2.36
CA ARG A 230 0.25 -1.80 -2.85
C ARG A 230 1.13 -2.60 -3.79
N GLY A 231 1.39 -3.85 -3.43
CA GLY A 231 1.92 -4.83 -4.36
C GLY A 231 0.79 -5.39 -5.22
N ILE A 232 1.06 -5.63 -6.49
CA ILE A 232 0.00 -5.91 -7.46
C ILE A 232 -0.19 -7.42 -7.61
N CYS A 233 -1.38 -7.89 -7.25
CA CYS A 233 -1.69 -9.33 -7.18
C CYS A 233 -2.70 -9.82 -8.21
N ASP A 234 -3.40 -8.91 -8.89
CA ASP A 234 -4.34 -9.22 -9.96
C ASP A 234 -4.62 -7.96 -10.79
N TYR A 235 -5.48 -8.06 -11.80
CA TYR A 235 -5.87 -6.94 -12.67
C TYR A 235 -7.31 -6.44 -12.44
N ALA A 236 -7.93 -6.77 -11.32
CA ALA A 236 -9.30 -6.36 -11.00
C ALA A 236 -10.35 -6.74 -12.07
N ASP A 237 -10.26 -7.96 -12.59
CA ASP A 237 -11.16 -8.53 -13.60
C ASP A 237 -11.71 -9.92 -13.17
N SER A 238 -12.29 -10.66 -14.11
CA SER A 238 -12.87 -11.99 -13.86
C SER A 238 -11.80 -13.05 -13.59
N GLU A 239 -10.57 -12.83 -14.05
CA GLU A 239 -9.47 -13.80 -14.03
C GLU A 239 -8.63 -13.72 -12.74
N LYS A 240 -9.11 -12.99 -11.72
CA LYS A 240 -8.42 -12.83 -10.44
C LYS A 240 -8.13 -14.19 -9.78
N THR A 241 -6.84 -14.45 -9.53
CA THR A 241 -6.37 -15.61 -8.77
C THR A 241 -5.73 -15.19 -7.46
N LYS A 242 -5.54 -16.15 -6.53
CA LYS A 242 -4.83 -15.89 -5.26
C LYS A 242 -3.33 -16.16 -5.33
N ALA A 243 -2.82 -16.63 -6.49
CA ALA A 243 -1.45 -17.10 -6.63
C ALA A 243 -0.42 -16.01 -6.34
N TRP A 244 -0.69 -14.79 -6.80
CA TRP A 244 0.22 -13.65 -6.66
C TRP A 244 0.12 -12.91 -5.33
N GLN A 245 -0.90 -13.16 -4.51
CA GLN A 245 -1.18 -12.35 -3.30
C GLN A 245 -0.02 -12.34 -2.31
N ALA A 246 0.62 -13.50 -2.10
CA ALA A 246 1.70 -13.59 -1.13
C ALA A 246 2.99 -12.93 -1.65
N TYR A 247 3.35 -13.16 -2.91
CA TYR A 247 4.49 -12.47 -3.53
C TYR A 247 4.29 -10.95 -3.57
N ALA A 248 3.12 -10.48 -4.02
CA ALA A 248 2.76 -9.06 -4.03
C ALA A 248 2.84 -8.43 -2.63
N ALA A 249 2.37 -9.12 -1.59
CA ALA A 249 2.50 -8.65 -0.21
C ALA A 249 3.97 -8.55 0.24
N ALA A 250 4.83 -9.48 -0.18
CA ALA A 250 6.26 -9.46 0.13
C ALA A 250 6.98 -8.30 -0.57
N VAL A 251 6.68 -8.07 -1.85
CA VAL A 251 7.23 -6.96 -2.65
C VAL A 251 6.80 -5.60 -2.07
N ALA A 252 5.54 -5.43 -1.68
CA ALA A 252 5.06 -4.23 -1.00
C ALA A 252 5.77 -3.99 0.35
N ALA A 253 5.98 -5.06 1.13
CA ALA A 253 6.68 -4.99 2.40
C ALA A 253 8.18 -4.68 2.25
N ALA A 254 8.82 -5.18 1.19
CA ALA A 254 10.20 -4.86 0.83
C ALA A 254 10.35 -3.38 0.48
N TYR A 255 9.48 -2.86 -0.37
CA TYR A 255 9.45 -1.43 -0.69
C TYR A 255 9.20 -0.55 0.55
N ALA A 256 8.26 -0.95 1.42
CA ALA A 256 7.99 -0.24 2.67
C ALA A 256 9.21 -0.22 3.60
N LYS A 257 9.97 -1.31 3.67
CA LYS A 257 11.25 -1.36 4.39
C LYS A 257 12.24 -0.38 3.79
N GLU A 258 12.42 -0.41 2.47
CA GLU A 258 13.34 0.46 1.74
C GLU A 258 13.02 1.93 2.01
N LEU A 259 11.75 2.33 1.88
CA LEU A 259 11.31 3.70 2.12
C LEU A 259 11.71 4.21 3.51
N LEU A 260 11.56 3.39 4.55
CA LEU A 260 11.90 3.77 5.92
C LEU A 260 13.40 4.01 6.12
N GLU A 261 14.28 3.49 5.27
CA GLU A 261 15.72 3.82 5.30
C GLU A 261 16.01 5.25 4.83
N TYR A 262 15.11 5.84 4.03
CA TYR A 262 15.24 7.20 3.51
C TYR A 262 14.54 8.25 4.37
N VAL A 263 13.53 7.85 5.14
CA VAL A 263 12.85 8.72 6.10
C VAL A 263 13.80 9.08 7.24
N GLN A 264 14.05 10.38 7.46
CA GLN A 264 14.90 10.82 8.58
C GLN A 264 14.10 10.86 9.89
N PRO A 265 14.66 10.39 11.02
CA PRO A 265 14.01 10.53 12.32
C PRO A 265 13.66 11.98 12.68
N SER A 266 14.51 12.94 12.31
CA SER A 266 14.26 14.37 12.54
C SER A 266 13.02 14.90 11.81
N ASP A 267 12.75 14.38 10.61
CA ASP A 267 11.59 14.79 9.81
C ASP A 267 10.31 14.25 10.45
N VAL A 268 10.34 12.99 10.89
CA VAL A 268 9.26 12.40 11.68
C VAL A 268 9.09 13.15 13.01
N ASP A 269 10.18 13.58 13.65
CA ASP A 269 10.09 14.32 14.90
C ASP A 269 9.39 15.68 14.75
N GLY A 270 9.51 16.31 13.58
CA GLY A 270 8.80 17.54 13.22
C GLY A 270 7.31 17.35 12.93
N GLU A 271 6.86 16.13 12.65
CA GLU A 271 5.43 15.83 12.46
C GLU A 271 4.68 15.83 13.79
N ARG A 272 3.40 16.21 13.75
CA ARG A 272 2.53 16.15 14.95
C ARG A 272 2.15 14.70 15.27
N PRO A 273 2.06 14.30 16.54
CA PRO A 273 1.49 13.00 16.91
C PRO A 273 0.07 12.84 16.38
N VAL A 274 -0.24 11.65 15.84
CA VAL A 274 -1.57 11.37 15.25
C VAL A 274 -2.66 11.46 16.31
N LYS A 275 -2.35 11.12 17.56
CA LYS A 275 -3.29 11.23 18.69
C LYS A 275 -3.79 12.66 18.89
N ASP A 276 -2.91 13.64 18.70
CA ASP A 276 -3.25 15.04 18.91
C ASP A 276 -4.14 15.54 17.76
N MET A 277 -3.92 15.05 16.53
CA MET A 277 -4.78 15.36 15.39
C MET A 277 -6.21 14.83 15.53
N LEU A 278 -6.38 13.68 16.20
CA LEU A 278 -7.70 13.07 16.45
C LEU A 278 -8.46 13.73 17.61
N GLY A 279 -7.77 14.46 18.49
CA GLY A 279 -8.37 15.13 19.66
C GLY A 279 -8.93 16.53 19.37
N ASP A 280 -8.57 17.12 18.22
CA ASP A 280 -8.99 18.46 17.80
C ASP A 280 -10.36 18.49 17.06
N GLY A 281 -11.11 17.39 17.09
CA GLY A 281 -12.38 17.18 16.36
C GLY A 281 -13.65 17.18 17.20
#